data_AF-A0A1Z3MKY2-F1
#
_entry.id   AF-A0A1Z3MKY2-F1
#
_cell.length_a   1.000
_cell.length_b   1.000
_cell.length_c   1.000
_cell.angle_alpha   90.00
_cell.angle_beta   90.00
_cell.angle_gamma   90.00
#
_symmetry.space_group_name_H-M   'P 1'
#
loop_
_entity.id
_entity.type
_entity.pdbx_description
1 polymer ?
#
loop_
_entity_poly.entity_id
_entity_poly.type
_entity_poly.pdbx_seq_one_letter_code
_entity_poly.pdbx_strand_id
1 'polypeptide(L)'
;MKLAEQKGRNPVSVPTFEHDGFLFLGCGTMFPGIQSKESKRIYAYRLIPESMYKGPVTTIYHDPEAIAAGTRDRGSMIGLVVIALTQRLVCVEKVEFLTHNDSVAAPADELEQISLF
;
A
#
# COMPACT_ATOMS: atom_id res chain seq x y z
N MET A 1 15.50 4.60 -18.97
CA MET A 1 14.54 5.15 -17.99
C MET A 1 15.35 5.64 -16.79
N LYS A 2 15.31 6.93 -16.45
CA LYS A 2 16.02 7.47 -15.29
C LYS A 2 15.11 7.29 -14.08
N LEU A 3 15.52 6.49 -13.11
CA LEU A 3 14.77 6.31 -11.88
C LEU A 3 14.73 7.65 -11.13
N ALA A 4 13.54 8.04 -10.66
CA ALA A 4 13.40 9.19 -9.79
C ALA A 4 13.94 8.79 -8.41
N GLU A 5 14.91 9.56 -7.92
CA GLU A 5 15.48 9.39 -6.60
C GLU A 5 14.99 10.52 -5.71
N GLN A 6 14.51 10.19 -4.52
CA GLN A 6 14.23 11.19 -3.50
C GLN A 6 15.55 11.74 -2.97
N LYS A 7 16.00 12.87 -3.52
CA LYS A 7 17.18 13.60 -3.04
C LYS A 7 16.74 14.60 -1.97
N GLY A 8 16.61 14.14 -0.72
CA GLY A 8 16.29 15.02 0.40
C GLY A 8 15.83 14.29 1.65
N ARG A 9 15.85 15.01 2.78
CA ARG A 9 15.37 14.53 4.10
C ARG A 9 13.94 14.98 4.43
N ASN A 10 13.24 15.55 3.47
CA ASN A 10 11.85 15.95 3.68
C ASN A 10 10.93 14.74 3.53
N PRO A 11 9.92 14.58 4.40
CA PRO A 11 8.90 13.56 4.21
C PRO A 11 8.22 13.70 2.85
N VAL A 12 7.87 12.56 2.24
CA VAL A 12 7.15 12.53 0.96
C VAL A 12 5.66 12.64 1.21
N SER A 13 4.97 13.43 0.37
CA SER A 13 3.50 13.43 0.35
C SER A 13 2.99 12.19 -0.38
N VAL A 14 2.10 11.43 0.25
CA VAL A 14 1.62 10.15 -0.27
C VAL A 14 0.08 10.10 -0.35
N PRO A 15 -0.48 9.42 -1.36
CA PRO A 15 -1.91 9.09 -1.34
C PRO A 15 -2.19 8.06 -0.25
N THR A 16 -3.40 8.13 0.33
CA THR A 16 -3.83 7.24 1.41
C THR A 16 -5.28 6.82 1.19
N PHE A 17 -5.69 5.76 1.89
CA PHE A 17 -7.07 5.30 1.94
C PHE A 17 -7.44 4.89 3.36
N GLU A 18 -8.73 4.97 3.69
CA GLU A 18 -9.26 4.57 4.99
C GLU A 18 -9.87 3.16 4.93
N HIS A 19 -9.67 2.39 5.99
CA HIS A 19 -10.32 1.09 6.19
C HIS A 19 -10.45 0.80 7.69
N ASP A 20 -11.64 0.39 8.14
CA ASP A 20 -11.94 0.07 9.54
C ASP A 20 -11.49 1.15 10.55
N GLY A 21 -11.62 2.43 10.17
CA GLY A 21 -11.25 3.57 11.00
C GLY A 21 -9.75 3.85 11.09
N PHE A 22 -8.92 3.18 10.29
CA PHE A 22 -7.49 3.42 10.17
C PHE A 22 -7.11 3.95 8.79
N LEU A 23 -6.03 4.71 8.73
CA LEU A 23 -5.47 5.23 7.49
C LEU A 23 -4.31 4.34 7.01
N PHE A 24 -4.23 4.11 5.71
CA PHE A 24 -3.23 3.23 5.09
C PHE A 24 -2.52 3.90 3.92
N LEU A 25 -1.24 3.56 3.77
CA LEU A 25 -0.43 3.82 2.57
C LEU A 25 -0.30 2.53 1.76
N GLY A 26 -0.85 2.49 0.55
CA GLY A 26 -0.60 1.40 -0.40
C GLY A 26 0.80 1.50 -1.02
N CYS A 27 1.57 0.41 -0.96
CA CYS A 27 2.96 0.38 -1.44
C CYS A 27 3.19 -0.60 -2.60
N GLY A 28 2.23 -1.49 -2.87
CA GLY A 28 2.30 -2.38 -4.02
C GLY A 28 1.02 -3.18 -4.21
N THR A 29 0.84 -3.69 -5.42
CA THR A 29 -0.26 -4.59 -5.72
C THR A 29 0.27 -5.76 -6.54
N MET A 30 -0.06 -6.97 -6.10
CA MET A 30 0.18 -8.19 -6.84
C MET A 30 -1.14 -8.60 -7.50
N PHE A 31 -1.14 -8.48 -8.82
CA PHE A 31 -2.23 -8.98 -9.65
C PHE A 31 -1.88 -10.41 -10.07
N PRO A 32 -2.69 -11.40 -9.68
CA PRO A 32 -2.55 -12.72 -10.26
C PRO A 32 -2.97 -12.65 -11.74
N GLY A 33 -2.47 -13.59 -12.55
CA GLY A 33 -2.72 -13.59 -14.00
C GLY A 33 -4.23 -13.56 -14.33
N ILE A 34 -4.58 -13.10 -15.54
CA ILE A 34 -5.97 -12.83 -15.97
C ILE A 34 -6.92 -14.03 -15.77
N GLN A 35 -6.42 -15.26 -15.84
CA GLN A 35 -7.21 -16.50 -15.65
C GLN A 35 -7.09 -17.11 -14.24
N SER A 36 -6.40 -16.43 -13.32
CA SER A 36 -6.17 -16.94 -11.98
C SER A 36 -7.36 -16.65 -11.07
N LYS A 37 -7.76 -17.68 -10.33
CA LYS A 37 -8.74 -17.59 -9.24
C LYS A 37 -8.12 -17.06 -7.94
N GLU A 38 -6.81 -16.81 -7.91
CA GLU A 38 -6.16 -16.24 -6.75
C GLU A 38 -6.66 -14.82 -6.48
N SER A 39 -6.70 -14.45 -5.20
CA SER A 39 -7.03 -13.09 -4.79
C SER A 39 -5.90 -12.12 -5.16
N LYS A 40 -6.29 -10.93 -5.60
CA LYS A 40 -5.38 -9.78 -5.70
C LYS A 40 -4.89 -9.43 -4.29
N ARG A 41 -3.60 -9.12 -4.17
CA ARG A 41 -2.99 -8.70 -2.90
C ARG A 41 -2.54 -7.26 -3.00
N ILE A 42 -2.99 -6.42 -2.07
CA ILE A 42 -2.49 -5.06 -1.92
C ILE A 42 -1.64 -5.04 -0.66
N TYR A 43 -0.37 -4.68 -0.82
CA TYR A 43 0.54 -4.46 0.29
C TYR A 43 0.39 -3.01 0.74
N ALA A 44 0.20 -2.81 2.04
CA ALA A 44 0.01 -1.49 2.62
C ALA A 44 0.71 -1.38 3.97
N TYR A 45 0.83 -0.14 4.45
CA TYR A 45 1.26 0.16 5.81
C TYR A 45 0.20 0.99 6.53
N ARG A 46 -0.14 0.60 7.77
CA ARG A 46 -0.98 1.42 8.64
C ARG A 46 -0.23 2.68 9.06
N LEU A 47 -0.93 3.79 9.04
CA LEU A 47 -0.43 5.11 9.41
C LEU A 47 -1.00 5.52 10.77
N ILE A 48 -0.16 6.10 11.61
CA ILE A 48 -0.58 6.79 12.83
C ILE A 48 0.09 8.16 12.92
N PRO A 49 -0.44 9.10 13.71
CA PRO A 49 0.26 10.35 14.02
C PRO A 49 1.66 10.10 14.58
N GLU A 50 2.64 10.90 14.14
CA GLU A 50 4.04 10.79 14.59
C GLU A 50 4.15 10.88 16.12
N SER A 51 3.30 11.68 16.77
CA SER A 51 3.23 11.82 18.24
C SER A 51 2.83 10.55 18.99
N MET A 52 2.24 9.55 18.32
CA MET A 52 1.81 8.29 18.95
C MET A 52 2.86 7.17 18.78
N TYR A 53 3.84 7.36 17.89
CA TYR A 53 4.83 6.34 17.59
C TYR A 53 6.01 6.41 18.56
N LYS A 54 6.38 5.26 19.15
CA LYS A 54 7.46 5.16 20.16
C LYS A 54 8.79 4.63 19.62
N GLY A 55 8.85 4.29 18.34
CA GLY A 55 10.05 3.73 17.70
C GLY A 55 10.92 4.79 17.02
N PRO A 56 12.08 4.38 16.49
CA PRO A 56 12.93 5.26 15.67
C PRO A 56 12.19 5.65 14.39
N VAL A 57 12.25 6.94 14.05
CA VAL A 57 11.65 7.51 12.84
C VAL A 57 12.70 7.89 11.81
N THR A 58 12.34 7.85 10.54
CA THR A 58 13.16 8.37 9.43
C THR A 58 12.30 9.03 8.37
N THR A 59 12.86 9.97 7.63
CA THR A 59 12.23 10.56 6.44
C THR A 59 12.80 10.00 5.14
N ILE A 60 13.77 9.09 5.24
CA ILE A 60 14.50 8.50 4.12
C ILE A 60 13.99 7.08 3.93
N TYR A 61 13.36 6.82 2.77
CA TYR A 61 12.84 5.49 2.44
C TYR A 61 13.98 4.46 2.26
N HIS A 62 15.01 4.82 1.51
CA HIS A 62 16.16 3.95 1.24
C HIS A 62 17.41 4.53 1.89
N ASP A 63 17.66 4.12 3.14
CA ASP A 63 18.82 4.50 3.92
C ASP A 63 19.86 3.37 3.90
N PRO A 64 20.85 3.40 2.99
CA PRO A 64 21.81 2.31 2.84
C PRO A 64 22.71 2.15 4.07
N GLU A 65 22.97 3.23 4.82
CA GLU A 65 23.81 3.19 6.01
C GLU A 65 23.07 2.49 7.16
N ALA A 66 21.81 2.87 7.40
CA ALA A 66 20.97 2.24 8.42
C ALA A 66 20.69 0.75 8.11
N ILE A 67 20.50 0.41 6.83
CA ILE A 67 20.33 -0.98 6.37
C ILE A 67 21.63 -1.78 6.58
N ALA A 68 22.79 -1.21 6.21
CA ALA A 68 24.08 -1.87 6.42
C ALA A 68 24.41 -2.07 7.90
N ALA A 69 23.99 -1.14 8.77
CA ALA A 69 24.13 -1.23 10.22
C ALA A 69 23.10 -2.16 10.90
N GLY A 70 22.15 -2.73 10.15
CA GLY A 70 21.12 -3.64 10.68
C GLY A 70 20.06 -2.96 11.55
N THR A 71 19.98 -1.62 11.52
CA THR A 71 18.98 -0.85 12.29
C THR A 71 17.66 -0.70 11.53
N ARG A 72 17.65 -1.02 10.24
CA ARG A 72 16.46 -1.05 9.38
C ARG A 72 16.52 -2.22 8.40
N ASP A 73 15.36 -2.81 8.14
CA ASP A 73 15.21 -3.83 7.11
C ASP A 73 15.04 -3.20 5.72
N ARG A 74 15.71 -3.80 4.73
CA ARG A 74 15.54 -3.40 3.33
C ARG A 74 14.09 -3.60 2.88
N GLY A 75 13.47 -2.53 2.39
CA GLY A 75 12.07 -2.54 1.92
C GLY A 75 11.02 -2.41 3.02
N SER A 76 11.42 -2.35 4.30
CA SER A 76 10.50 -2.02 5.38
C SER A 76 10.25 -0.51 5.43
N MET A 77 8.98 -0.15 5.45
CA MET A 77 8.56 1.25 5.65
C MET A 77 8.28 1.55 7.12
N ILE A 78 8.46 0.62 8.04
CA ILE A 78 8.20 0.87 9.47
C ILE A 78 9.07 2.04 9.97
N GLY A 79 8.47 2.97 10.70
CA GLY A 79 9.11 4.20 11.18
C GLY A 79 9.31 5.26 10.09
N LEU A 80 8.91 5.03 8.84
CA LEU A 80 9.00 6.05 7.79
C LEU A 80 7.94 7.13 8.03
N VAL A 81 8.38 8.37 8.09
CA VAL A 81 7.53 9.56 8.17
C VAL A 81 7.11 9.99 6.77
N VAL A 82 5.81 10.16 6.59
CA VAL A 82 5.18 10.64 5.36
C VAL A 82 4.26 11.81 5.66
N ILE A 83 3.88 12.55 4.62
CA ILE A 83 2.82 13.55 4.70
C ILE A 83 1.58 12.99 4.03
N ALA A 84 0.46 12.98 4.74
CA ALA A 84 -0.85 12.70 4.18
C ALA A 84 -1.88 13.59 4.87
N LEU A 85 -2.89 14.04 4.13
CA LEU A 85 -3.94 14.94 4.65
C LEU A 85 -3.35 16.16 5.39
N THR A 86 -2.25 16.72 4.88
CA THR A 86 -1.48 17.83 5.49
C THR A 86 -0.85 17.56 6.86
N GLN A 87 -0.83 16.30 7.30
CA GLN A 87 -0.28 15.87 8.59
C GLN A 87 0.94 14.97 8.42
N ARG A 88 1.84 14.98 9.41
CA ARG A 88 2.97 14.04 9.50
C ARG A 88 2.52 12.75 10.17
N LEU A 89 2.61 11.67 9.42
CA LEU A 89 2.21 10.34 9.86
C LEU A 89 3.38 9.36 9.73
N VAL A 90 3.31 8.26 10.48
CA VAL A 90 4.33 7.23 10.51
C VAL A 90 3.74 5.89 10.10
N CYS A 91 4.41 5.19 9.19
CA CYS A 91 4.13 3.80 8.86
C CYS A 91 4.52 2.90 10.04
N VAL A 92 3.58 2.12 10.59
CA VAL A 92 3.83 1.34 11.81
C VAL A 92 3.64 -0.15 11.68
N GLU A 93 2.84 -0.59 10.72
CA GLU A 93 2.45 -2.00 10.60
C GLU A 93 2.24 -2.33 9.13
N LYS A 94 2.82 -3.44 8.68
CA LYS A 94 2.58 -3.96 7.33
C LYS A 94 1.28 -4.75 7.33
N VAL A 95 0.39 -4.43 6.40
CA VAL A 95 -0.91 -5.09 6.23
C VAL A 95 -1.07 -5.54 4.78
N GLU A 96 -1.73 -6.68 4.59
CA GLU A 96 -2.09 -7.22 3.29
C GLU A 96 -3.60 -7.23 3.14
N PHE A 97 -4.12 -6.53 2.14
CA PHE A 97 -5.52 -6.59 1.76
C PHE A 97 -5.70 -7.63 0.65
N LEU A 98 -6.68 -8.50 0.81
CA LEU A 98 -7.08 -9.47 -0.20
C LEU A 98 -8.36 -8.99 -0.89
N THR A 99 -8.34 -8.95 -2.22
CA THR A 99 -9.53 -8.71 -3.04
C THR A 99 -9.78 -9.96 -3.86
N HIS A 100 -11.00 -10.49 -3.77
CA HIS A 100 -11.41 -11.61 -4.60
C HIS A 100 -11.54 -11.17 -6.06
N ASN A 101 -11.09 -12.02 -6.97
CA ASN A 101 -11.39 -11.87 -8.38
C ASN A 101 -12.82 -12.37 -8.61
N ASP A 102 -13.80 -11.47 -8.51
CA ASP A 102 -15.20 -11.77 -8.88
C ASP A 102 -15.39 -11.83 -10.41
N SER A 103 -14.33 -12.10 -11.18
CA SER A 103 -14.43 -12.43 -12.59
C SER A 103 -14.97 -13.85 -12.76
N VAL A 104 -16.18 -14.09 -12.23
CA VAL A 104 -17.09 -15.08 -12.80
C VAL A 104 -17.74 -14.32 -13.96
N ALA A 105 -17.31 -14.63 -15.18
CA ALA A 105 -18.10 -14.28 -16.36
C ALA A 105 -19.54 -14.74 -16.06
N ALA A 106 -20.50 -13.81 -16.15
CA ALA A 106 -21.90 -14.21 -16.13
C ALA A 106 -22.06 -15.37 -17.13
N PRO A 107 -22.68 -16.50 -16.74
CA PRO A 107 -22.97 -17.55 -17.71
C PRO A 107 -23.77 -16.91 -18.85
N ALA A 108 -23.34 -17.16 -20.08
CA ALA A 108 -23.88 -16.58 -21.30
C ALA A 108 -25.27 -17.17 -21.68
N ASP A 109 -26.19 -17.28 -20.71
CA ASP A 109 -27.46 -17.99 -20.83
C ASP A 109 -28.71 -17.14 -20.48
N GLU A 110 -28.59 -15.82 -20.37
CA GLU A 110 -29.75 -14.91 -20.20
C GLU A 110 -29.85 -13.86 -21.32
N LEU A 111 -29.76 -14.28 -22.58
CA LEU A 111 -30.05 -13.42 -23.74
C LEU A 111 -31.13 -13.95 -24.71
N GLU A 112 -31.86 -15.01 -24.36
CA GLU A 112 -32.97 -15.53 -25.21
C GLU A 112 -34.38 -15.47 -24.61
N GLN A 113 -34.65 -14.66 -23.57
CA GLN A 113 -36.02 -14.51 -23.04
C GLN A 113 -36.54 -13.07 -22.89
N ILE A 114 -35.95 -12.09 -23.59
CA ILE A 114 -36.51 -10.74 -23.66
C ILE A 114 -36.62 -10.29 -25.11
N SER A 115 -37.39 -11.02 -25.91
CA SER A 115 -38.05 -10.50 -27.11
C SER A 115 -39.10 -11.49 -27.59
N LEU A 116 -40.32 -11.39 -27.03
CA LEU A 116 -41.60 -11.78 -27.63
C LEU A 116 -42.73 -11.50 -26.63
N PHE A 117 -42.94 -10.20 -26.36
CA PHE A 117 -44.25 -9.63 -26.05
C PHE A 117 -44.38 -8.32 -26.81
#